data_AF-A0A661WYI0-F1
#
_entry.id   AF-A0A661WYI0-F1
#
_cell.length_a   1.000
_cell.length_b   1.000
_cell.length_c   1.000
_cell.angle_alpha   90.00
_cell.angle_beta   90.00
_cell.angle_gamma   90.00
#
_symmetry.space_group_name_H-M   'P 1'
#
loop_
_entity.id
_entity.type
_entity.pdbx_description
1 polymer ?
#
loop_
_entity_poly.entity_id
_entity_poly.type
_entity_poly.pdbx_seq_one_letter_code
_entity_poly.pdbx_strand_id
1 'polypeptide(L)'
;MKRIVFYISLLAIPFVILLALEGALRAIGFGKDYSLLKRQGNSYILNPDYPAKFFSQNDISVPEFIPQRIPVKKAPNEVRIICLGGSTTEGFPF
;
A
#
# COMPACT_ATOMS: atom_id res chain seq x y z
N MET A 1 -32.48 -18.30 21.48
CA MET A 1 -31.68 -18.57 20.25
C MET A 1 -32.09 -17.71 19.05
N LYS A 2 -33.35 -17.72 18.57
CA LYS A 2 -33.77 -16.97 17.36
C LYS A 2 -33.42 -15.47 17.35
N ARG A 3 -33.54 -14.78 18.51
CA ARG A 3 -33.15 -13.36 18.65
C ARG A 3 -31.64 -13.13 18.49
N ILE A 4 -30.82 -14.00 19.06
CA ILE A 4 -29.36 -13.90 18.97
C ILE A 4 -28.91 -14.09 17.53
N VAL A 5 -29.45 -15.11 16.85
CA VAL A 5 -29.17 -15.34 15.42
C VAL A 5 -29.58 -14.13 14.58
N PHE A 6 -30.76 -13.55 14.84
CA PHE A 6 -31.20 -12.34 14.14
C PHE A 6 -30.23 -11.17 14.30
N TYR A 7 -29.79 -10.85 15.53
CA TYR A 7 -28.85 -9.74 15.75
C TYR A 7 -27.45 -10.02 15.18
N ILE A 8 -26.98 -11.27 15.24
CA ILE A 8 -25.71 -11.67 14.62
C ILE A 8 -25.80 -11.50 13.11
N SER A 9 -26.86 -12.00 12.48
CA SER A 9 -27.07 -11.84 11.03
C SER A 9 -27.21 -10.37 10.64
N LEU A 10 -27.96 -9.57 11.41
CA LEU A 10 -28.13 -8.13 11.17
C LEU A 10 -26.77 -7.40 11.16
N LEU A 11 -25.87 -7.76 12.09
CA LEU A 11 -24.54 -7.17 12.14
C LEU A 11 -23.61 -7.74 11.07
N ALA A 12 -23.65 -9.05 10.82
CA ALA A 12 -22.68 -9.74 9.96
C ALA A 12 -22.95 -9.56 8.45
N ILE A 13 -24.22 -9.52 8.03
CA ILE A 13 -24.60 -9.41 6.62
C ILE A 13 -23.91 -8.23 5.90
N PRO A 14 -23.86 -6.99 6.41
CA PRO A 14 -23.17 -5.91 5.71
C PRO A 14 -21.68 -6.20 5.51
N PHE A 15 -21.00 -6.78 6.50
CA PHE A 15 -19.58 -7.17 6.34
C PHE A 15 -19.41 -8.30 5.34
N VAL A 16 -20.28 -9.30 5.34
CA VAL A 16 -20.25 -10.40 4.37
C VAL A 16 -20.41 -9.87 2.95
N ILE A 17 -21.35 -8.94 2.73
CA ILE A 17 -21.55 -8.29 1.43
C ILE A 17 -20.29 -7.51 1.01
N LEU A 18 -19.71 -6.71 1.90
CA LEU A 18 -18.49 -5.95 1.60
C LEU A 18 -17.28 -6.86 1.30
N LEU A 19 -17.12 -7.94 2.06
CA LEU A 19 -16.04 -8.92 1.85
C LEU A 19 -16.23 -9.69 0.54
N ALA A 20 -17.46 -10.07 0.20
CA ALA A 20 -17.77 -10.73 -1.06
C ALA A 20 -17.51 -9.79 -2.25
N LEU A 21 -17.90 -8.51 -2.15
CA LEU A 21 -17.64 -7.51 -3.17
C LEU A 21 -16.13 -7.27 -3.35
N GLU A 22 -15.40 -7.02 -2.26
CA GLU A 22 -13.93 -6.86 -2.29
C GLU A 22 -13.25 -8.10 -2.89
N GLY A 23 -13.69 -9.30 -2.51
CA GLY A 23 -13.18 -10.56 -3.05
C GLY A 23 -13.42 -10.68 -4.55
N ALA A 24 -14.63 -10.34 -5.02
CA ALA A 24 -14.95 -10.34 -6.44
C ALA A 24 -14.10 -9.32 -7.23
N LEU A 25 -13.95 -8.09 -6.70
CA LEU A 25 -13.10 -7.04 -7.30
C LEU A 25 -11.64 -7.49 -7.41
N ARG A 26 -11.08 -8.11 -6.36
CA ARG A 26 -9.72 -8.68 -6.41
C ARG A 26 -9.60 -9.82 -7.41
N ALA A 27 -10.60 -10.69 -7.49
CA ALA A 27 -10.60 -11.84 -8.41
C ALA A 27 -10.54 -11.42 -9.88
N ILE A 28 -11.18 -10.30 -10.24
CA ILE A 28 -11.12 -9.74 -11.59
C ILE A 28 -9.94 -8.77 -11.80
N GLY A 29 -9.05 -8.61 -10.81
CA GLY A 29 -7.91 -7.71 -10.89
C GLY A 29 -8.27 -6.22 -10.90
N PHE A 30 -9.42 -5.85 -10.31
CA PHE A 30 -9.86 -4.47 -10.24
C PHE A 30 -8.98 -3.66 -9.26
N GLY A 31 -8.55 -2.47 -9.70
CA GLY A 31 -7.70 -1.55 -8.93
C GLY A 31 -6.22 -1.59 -9.33
N LYS A 32 -5.38 -0.87 -8.58
CA LYS A 32 -3.93 -0.83 -8.73
C LYS A 32 -3.25 -1.04 -7.39
N ASP A 33 -2.09 -1.69 -7.39
CA ASP A 33 -1.25 -1.84 -6.20
C ASP A 33 -0.41 -0.58 -5.96
N TYR A 34 -0.81 0.16 -4.92
CA TYR A 34 -0.09 1.34 -4.44
C TYR A 34 0.72 1.04 -3.17
N SER A 35 1.27 -0.17 -3.04
CA SER A 35 2.27 -0.47 -2.00
C SER A 35 3.50 0.41 -2.18
N LEU A 36 4.08 0.95 -1.11
CA LEU A 36 5.26 1.84 -1.19
C LEU A 36 6.47 1.12 -1.78
N LEU A 37 6.65 -0.15 -1.40
CA LEU A 37 7.73 -0.99 -1.90
C LEU A 37 7.18 -2.03 -2.87
N LYS A 38 7.85 -2.17 -4.01
CA LYS A 38 7.58 -3.20 -5.02
C LYS A 38 8.79 -4.12 -5.10
N ARG A 39 8.57 -5.44 -5.11
CA ARG A 39 9.65 -6.41 -5.28
C ARG A 39 10.11 -6.43 -6.74
N GLN A 40 11.41 -6.33 -6.94
CA GLN A 40 12.09 -6.49 -8.23
C GLN A 40 13.26 -7.46 -8.03
N GLY A 41 13.05 -8.73 -8.40
CA GLY A 41 14.00 -9.80 -8.19
C GLY A 41 14.33 -10.01 -6.69
N ASN A 42 15.60 -9.83 -6.33
CA ASN A 42 16.09 -9.97 -4.96
C ASN A 42 16.19 -8.63 -4.19
N SER A 43 15.57 -7.56 -4.72
CA SER A 43 15.47 -6.26 -4.06
C SER A 43 14.02 -5.78 -4.00
N TYR A 44 13.73 -4.93 -3.03
CA TYR A 44 12.59 -4.02 -3.03
C TYR A 44 13.05 -2.68 -3.61
N ILE A 45 12.20 -2.10 -4.44
CA ILE A 45 12.34 -0.73 -4.96
C ILE A 45 11.13 0.09 -4.51
N LEU A 46 11.24 1.41 -4.55
CA LEU A 46 10.07 2.27 -4.44
C LEU A 46 9.14 2.02 -5.63
N ASN A 47 7.84 1.89 -5.36
CA ASN A 47 6.85 1.65 -6.40
C ASN A 47 6.58 2.96 -7.17
N PRO A 48 6.84 3.02 -8.48
CA PRO A 48 6.63 4.23 -9.27
C PRO A 48 5.14 4.64 -9.33
N ASP A 49 4.21 3.71 -9.11
CA ASP A 49 2.78 4.00 -9.10
C ASP A 49 2.30 4.59 -7.76
N TYR A 50 3.09 4.52 -6.67
CA TYR A 50 2.66 4.98 -5.34
C TYR A 50 2.20 6.45 -5.28
N PRO A 51 2.84 7.43 -5.97
CA PRO A 51 2.38 8.82 -5.94
C PRO A 51 0.95 8.98 -6.49
N ALA A 52 0.51 8.13 -7.43
CA ALA A 52 -0.83 8.19 -8.00
C ALA A 52 -1.95 7.85 -7.00
N LYS A 53 -1.61 7.39 -5.79
CA LYS A 53 -2.54 7.28 -4.67
C LYS A 53 -2.96 8.65 -4.12
N PHE A 54 -2.11 9.65 -4.24
CA PHE A 54 -2.29 10.98 -3.63
C PHE A 54 -2.42 12.10 -4.66
N PHE A 55 -1.79 11.92 -5.82
CA PHE A 55 -1.75 12.92 -6.88
C PHE A 55 -2.51 12.45 -8.12
N SER A 56 -3.26 13.35 -8.72
CA SER A 56 -3.90 13.15 -10.02
C SER A 56 -2.86 13.27 -11.13
N GLN A 57 -3.13 12.68 -12.30
CA GLN A 57 -2.27 12.82 -13.48
C GLN A 57 -2.17 14.27 -13.98
N ASN A 58 -3.12 15.13 -13.57
CA ASN A 58 -3.14 16.55 -13.92
C ASN A 58 -2.35 17.42 -12.92
N ASP A 59 -1.80 16.83 -11.85
CA ASP A 59 -1.04 17.59 -10.88
C ASP A 59 0.34 17.93 -11.46
N ILE A 60 0.68 19.22 -11.41
CA ILE A 60 1.88 19.77 -12.07
C ILE A 60 3.17 19.35 -11.35
N SER A 61 3.07 18.88 -10.10
CA SER A 61 4.21 18.63 -9.22
C SER A 61 4.09 17.28 -8.50
N VAL A 62 3.98 16.18 -9.25
CA VAL A 62 4.07 14.83 -8.68
C VAL A 62 5.52 14.60 -8.22
N PRO A 63 5.76 14.30 -6.93
CA PRO A 63 7.11 14.04 -6.45
C PRO A 63 7.69 12.79 -7.11
N GLU A 64 8.90 12.90 -7.65
CA GLU A 64 9.65 11.75 -8.13
C GLU A 64 10.43 11.11 -6.99
N PHE A 65 10.48 9.78 -6.98
CA PHE A 65 11.30 9.07 -6.02
C PHE A 65 12.75 8.97 -6.48
N ILE A 66 13.65 9.23 -5.54
CA ILE A 66 15.06 8.85 -5.70
C ILE A 66 15.13 7.32 -5.70
N PRO A 67 15.66 6.68 -6.76
CA PRO A 67 15.72 5.23 -6.85
C PRO A 67 16.54 4.63 -5.70
N GLN A 68 15.92 3.77 -4.91
CA GLN A 68 16.59 3.00 -3.87
C GLN A 68 16.34 1.50 -4.04
N ARG A 69 17.35 0.69 -3.74
CA ARG A 69 17.28 -0.77 -3.75
C ARG A 69 17.54 -1.29 -2.35
N ILE A 70 16.54 -1.97 -1.80
CA ILE A 70 16.58 -2.56 -0.46
C ILE A 70 16.61 -4.08 -0.62
N PRO A 71 17.65 -4.80 -0.17
CA PRO A 71 17.72 -6.26 -0.33
C PRO A 71 16.50 -6.96 0.28
N VAL A 72 15.92 -7.95 -0.41
CA VAL A 72 14.77 -8.71 0.13
C VAL A 72 15.17 -9.47 1.39
N LYS A 73 16.35 -10.10 1.36
CA LYS A 73 16.92 -10.75 2.53
C LYS A 73 17.57 -9.71 3.43
N LYS A 74 17.11 -9.66 4.67
CA LYS A 74 17.67 -8.82 5.73
C LYS A 74 18.94 -9.46 6.30
N ALA A 75 19.95 -8.66 6.60
CA ALA A 75 21.16 -9.13 7.26
C ALA A 75 20.88 -9.41 8.75
N PRO A 76 21.65 -10.31 9.41
CA PRO A 76 21.56 -10.52 10.85
C PRO A 76 21.75 -9.19 11.60
N ASN A 77 20.92 -8.94 12.60
CA ASN A 77 20.94 -7.73 13.44
C ASN A 77 20.76 -6.38 12.70
N GLU A 78 20.34 -6.40 11.42
CA GLU A 78 20.02 -5.18 10.70
C GLU A 78 18.76 -4.53 11.29
N VAL A 79 18.67 -3.21 11.34
CA VAL A 79 17.42 -2.47 11.56
C VAL A 79 17.20 -1.59 10.33
N ARG A 80 15.99 -1.60 9.78
CA ARG A 80 15.64 -0.80 8.59
C ARG A 80 14.60 0.23 9.00
N ILE A 81 14.94 1.48 8.78
CA ILE A 81 14.03 2.61 8.91
C ILE A 81 13.85 3.17 7.51
N ILE A 82 12.60 3.26 7.06
CA ILE A 82 12.26 3.83 5.76
C ILE A 82 11.59 5.16 6.04
N CYS A 83 12.23 6.24 5.61
CA CYS A 83 11.71 7.59 5.75
C CYS A 83 11.21 8.06 4.38
N LEU A 84 9.98 8.55 4.32
CA LEU A 84 9.39 9.14 3.13
C LEU A 84 9.21 10.64 3.37
N GLY A 85 9.84 11.46 2.55
CA GLY A 85 9.72 12.91 2.61
C GLY A 85 10.57 13.59 1.56
N GLY A 86 10.43 14.91 1.45
CA GLY A 86 11.22 15.74 0.55
C GLY A 86 12.56 16.17 1.16
N SER A 87 12.98 17.41 0.86
CA SER A 87 14.26 17.99 1.25
C SER A 87 14.61 17.85 2.74
N THR A 88 13.64 17.99 3.65
CA THR A 88 13.89 17.82 5.09
C THR A 88 14.28 16.40 5.48
N THR A 89 13.74 15.39 4.78
CA THR A 89 14.07 13.98 5.02
C THR A 89 15.36 13.58 4.31
N GLU A 90 15.62 14.16 3.13
CA GLU A 90 16.89 14.02 2.42
C GLU A 90 18.06 14.67 3.18
N GLY A 91 17.77 15.68 4.01
CA GLY A 91 18.77 16.44 4.75
C GLY A 91 19.30 17.67 4.01
N PHE A 92 18.55 18.21 3.04
CA PHE A 92 18.93 19.41 2.28
C PHE A 92 18.58 20.71 3.05
N PRO A 93 19.46 21.73 3.03
CA PRO A 93 20.81 21.74 2.44
C PRO A 93 21.82 21.00 3.33
N PHE A 94 22.77 20.32 2.68
CA PHE A 94 23.88 19.58 3.30
C PHE A 94 25.22 20.08 2.77
#